data_AF-A0A1B3N6W0-F1
#
_entry.id   AF-A0A1B3N6W0-F1
#
_cell.length_a   1.000
_cell.length_b   1.000
_cell.length_c   1.000
_cell.angle_alpha   90.00
_cell.angle_beta   90.00
_cell.angle_gamma   90.00
#
_symmetry.space_group_name_H-M   'P 1'
#
loop_
_entity.id
_entity.type
_entity.pdbx_description
1 polymer ?
#
loop_
_entity_poly.entity_id
_entity_poly.type
_entity_poly.pdbx_seq_one_letter_code
_entity_poly.pdbx_strand_id
1 'polypeptide(L)'
;MRRGMLLACASLMAVAFVSAPVIGQNEAPESLLPPGFNDPAPAPSQSEPPPLPEPGRTGPQAPVVPGTPPPLVPLPSLAGQEESDEALSEELAALQEQLAEQLALTQALPPSARRSLDLIGPLSQANGGFAASSLGNIGGRYAQTLVRRTGGRIVSRWASLGLQKLLLSELNTPQGINGANWAAERAALLLRIGSADGAVRMVQAIDPPAATPRLLDVALTSYVSAADPLGMCPLLPFARDTAKGKEWQLIRAICSGFSGEGSSAREQIDRARRQSGMDRIDVVLAEKIVGASLNGRRAVTVQWDDVNQLTRWRFGLALTAGIEPPEALYASADRNYQAWRARAPMAPLASRVQAADMAAAMGVLSSRDMIDLYGATFDDPGTDDALRDRMALLRTAYVAADPDDRVRAMHALWNRSENAFVRYSAHVLTAHAAARVAPSEDVGDAADDLIVSMVSAGFDTSAARWTGIVSEGSLGWAVLALASPGRSPLGSSEVSSFFDNDESANARKSAFLVAGLAGLNRISTADRDSLAEDLGIRLGGETRWTRAIRAAASQGNDGLVTLLVAMGMQGDDWSAMTPRQLFHVVSALRIAGRQAEARMIAAEAVSRA
;
A
#
# COMPACT_ATOMS: atom_id res chain seq x y z
N MET A 1 -29.67 -11.33 -56.73
CA MET A 1 -29.41 -12.16 -57.93
C MET A 1 -28.17 -13.02 -57.68
N ARG A 2 -28.34 -14.34 -57.84
CA ARG A 2 -27.34 -15.46 -57.94
C ARG A 2 -26.41 -15.69 -56.72
N ARG A 3 -26.71 -16.68 -55.84
CA ARG A 3 -26.48 -18.17 -55.88
C ARG A 3 -25.03 -18.52 -55.48
N GLY A 4 -24.77 -19.16 -54.33
CA GLY A 4 -24.79 -20.63 -54.05
C GLY A 4 -23.33 -21.15 -54.05
N MET A 5 -22.83 -22.16 -53.33
CA MET A 5 -23.37 -23.33 -52.63
C MET A 5 -22.20 -24.06 -51.88
N LEU A 6 -22.53 -24.66 -50.73
CA LEU A 6 -21.95 -25.79 -49.95
C LEU A 6 -20.69 -26.56 -50.45
N LEU A 7 -19.78 -26.94 -49.51
CA LEU A 7 -19.47 -28.35 -49.18
C LEU A 7 -18.52 -28.51 -47.96
N ALA A 8 -18.77 -29.59 -47.21
CA ALA A 8 -18.17 -30.02 -45.96
C ALA A 8 -16.88 -30.83 -46.13
N CYS A 9 -16.04 -30.93 -45.09
CA CYS A 9 -15.31 -32.15 -44.75
C CYS A 9 -14.86 -32.12 -43.28
N ALA A 10 -15.28 -33.16 -42.56
CA ALA A 10 -14.92 -33.46 -41.18
C ALA A 10 -13.56 -34.17 -41.12
N SER A 11 -12.78 -33.93 -40.05
CA SER A 11 -11.77 -34.88 -39.59
C SER A 11 -11.64 -34.82 -38.07
N LEU A 12 -12.11 -35.88 -37.43
CA LEU A 12 -11.80 -36.24 -36.05
C LEU A 12 -10.35 -36.71 -35.96
N MET A 13 -9.60 -36.24 -34.97
CA MET A 13 -8.58 -37.08 -34.34
C MET A 13 -8.59 -36.88 -32.83
N ALA A 14 -8.91 -37.96 -32.13
CA ALA A 14 -8.86 -38.10 -30.69
C ALA A 14 -7.42 -38.35 -30.25
N VAL A 15 -6.95 -37.63 -29.24
CA VAL A 15 -5.70 -37.95 -28.52
C VAL A 15 -6.07 -38.37 -27.12
N ALA A 16 -5.88 -39.66 -26.84
CA ALA A 16 -5.93 -40.25 -25.51
C ALA A 16 -4.58 -40.00 -24.81
N PHE A 17 -4.60 -39.33 -23.66
CA PHE A 17 -3.47 -39.33 -22.74
C PHE A 17 -3.78 -40.25 -21.56
N VAL A 18 -3.05 -41.37 -21.53
CA VAL A 18 -2.99 -42.32 -20.43
C VAL A 18 -2.01 -41.78 -19.39
N SER A 19 -2.46 -41.72 -18.14
CA SER A 19 -1.67 -41.44 -16.95
C SER A 19 -0.96 -42.71 -16.47
N ALA A 20 0.34 -42.61 -16.20
CA ALA A 20 1.10 -43.55 -15.38
C ALA A 20 2.14 -42.80 -14.52
N PRO A 21 2.36 -43.19 -13.25
CA PRO A 21 3.25 -42.51 -12.33
C PRO A 21 4.69 -42.99 -12.48
N VAL A 22 5.67 -42.10 -12.35
CA VAL A 22 7.09 -42.46 -12.24
C VAL A 22 7.57 -42.16 -10.82
N ILE A 23 8.04 -43.21 -10.16
CA ILE A 23 8.81 -43.21 -8.91
C ILE A 23 10.30 -43.15 -9.30
N GLY A 24 11.09 -42.46 -8.48
CA GLY A 24 12.38 -41.87 -8.83
C GLY A 24 13.55 -42.82 -9.12
N GLN A 25 14.62 -42.20 -9.65
CA GLN A 25 15.99 -42.68 -9.58
C GLN A 25 16.94 -41.50 -9.31
N ASN A 26 17.77 -41.68 -8.29
CA ASN A 26 18.90 -40.84 -7.91
C ASN A 26 20.08 -41.14 -8.83
N GLU A 27 20.45 -40.24 -9.74
CA GLU A 27 21.81 -40.11 -10.25
C GLU A 27 22.10 -38.61 -10.45
N ALA A 28 23.16 -38.12 -9.80
CA ALA A 28 23.61 -36.74 -9.95
C ALA A 28 24.25 -36.57 -11.34
N PRO A 29 23.92 -35.53 -12.12
CA PRO A 29 24.52 -35.34 -13.44
C PRO A 29 25.97 -34.87 -13.29
N GLU A 30 26.92 -35.65 -13.80
CA GLU A 30 28.31 -35.23 -13.98
C GLU A 30 28.41 -34.08 -15.00
N SER A 31 29.23 -33.09 -14.69
CA SER A 31 29.40 -31.86 -15.46
C SER A 31 30.23 -32.11 -16.73
N LEU A 32 29.67 -31.76 -17.89
CA LEU A 32 30.31 -31.82 -19.22
C LEU A 32 31.08 -30.54 -19.59
N LEU A 33 31.53 -29.75 -18.61
CA LEU A 33 32.29 -28.52 -18.87
C LEU A 33 33.80 -28.72 -18.64
N PRO A 34 34.67 -28.15 -19.50
CA PRO A 34 36.12 -28.23 -19.32
C PRO A 34 36.55 -27.59 -17.99
N PRO A 35 37.61 -28.11 -17.34
CA PRO A 35 38.05 -27.65 -16.03
C PRO A 35 38.46 -26.16 -16.06
N GLY A 36 37.88 -25.36 -15.15
CA GLY A 36 38.18 -23.92 -14.97
C GLY A 36 36.97 -22.99 -14.84
N PHE A 37 35.74 -23.48 -15.05
CA PHE A 37 34.51 -22.65 -15.02
C PHE A 37 33.81 -22.57 -13.64
N ASN A 38 34.38 -23.19 -12.59
CA ASN A 38 33.75 -23.31 -11.27
C ASN A 38 34.47 -22.56 -10.14
N ASP A 39 35.40 -21.64 -10.44
CA ASP A 39 35.98 -20.79 -9.40
C ASP A 39 35.11 -19.54 -9.17
N PRO A 40 34.38 -19.43 -8.03
CA PRO A 40 33.69 -18.19 -7.71
C PRO A 40 34.71 -17.07 -7.46
N ALA A 41 34.43 -15.88 -7.99
CA ALA A 41 35.19 -14.67 -7.68
C ALA A 41 35.16 -14.42 -6.15
N PRO A 42 36.25 -13.94 -5.53
CA PRO A 42 36.33 -13.74 -4.10
C PRO A 42 35.28 -12.71 -3.64
N ALA A 43 34.48 -13.10 -2.64
CA ALA A 43 33.50 -12.21 -2.04
C ALA A 43 34.20 -11.05 -1.28
N PRO A 44 33.64 -9.84 -1.30
CA PRO A 44 34.17 -8.73 -0.51
C PRO A 44 34.10 -9.06 0.99
N SER A 45 35.24 -8.95 1.67
CA SER A 45 35.40 -9.16 3.11
C SER A 45 34.57 -8.15 3.91
N GLN A 46 33.54 -8.65 4.60
CA GLN A 46 32.81 -7.89 5.61
C GLN A 46 33.55 -7.95 6.95
N SER A 47 33.71 -6.80 7.60
CA SER A 47 34.28 -6.68 8.94
C SER A 47 33.36 -7.34 9.96
N GLU A 48 33.92 -8.20 10.80
CA GLU A 48 33.20 -8.93 11.85
C GLU A 48 32.69 -7.99 12.95
N PRO A 49 31.42 -8.12 13.40
CA PRO A 49 30.92 -7.34 14.52
C PRO A 49 31.54 -7.84 15.84
N PRO A 50 31.79 -6.96 16.83
CA PRO A 50 32.42 -7.34 18.08
C PRO A 50 31.51 -8.28 18.91
N PRO A 51 32.09 -9.21 19.69
CA PRO A 51 31.31 -10.19 20.45
C PRO A 51 30.52 -9.51 21.58
N LEU A 52 29.28 -9.99 21.79
CA LEU A 52 28.46 -9.62 22.94
C LEU A 52 29.12 -10.11 24.26
N PRO A 53 29.07 -9.31 25.34
CA PRO A 53 29.59 -9.73 26.63
C PRO A 53 28.73 -10.84 27.27
N GLU A 54 29.41 -11.87 27.80
CA GLU A 54 28.83 -12.96 28.60
C GLU A 54 28.19 -12.44 29.91
N PRO A 55 27.04 -12.97 30.35
CA PRO A 55 26.48 -12.66 31.66
C PRO A 55 27.20 -13.43 32.78
N GLY A 56 28.05 -12.75 33.53
CA GLY A 56 28.66 -13.24 34.77
C GLY A 56 27.96 -12.75 36.04
N ARG A 57 27.51 -13.71 36.85
CA ARG A 57 27.42 -13.73 38.33
C ARG A 57 26.51 -12.74 39.08
N THR A 58 25.39 -13.31 39.53
CA THR A 58 24.73 -13.21 40.85
C THR A 58 25.26 -12.20 41.88
N GLY A 59 24.39 -11.26 42.28
CA GLY A 59 24.38 -10.54 43.55
C GLY A 59 23.06 -10.76 44.32
N PRO A 60 22.98 -10.46 45.63
CA PRO A 60 22.12 -11.17 46.57
C PRO A 60 20.63 -10.78 46.57
N GLN A 61 19.81 -11.80 46.87
CA GLN A 61 18.35 -11.78 46.98
C GLN A 61 17.84 -10.83 48.07
N ALA A 62 16.78 -10.07 47.74
CA ALA A 62 15.89 -9.44 48.71
C ALA A 62 14.70 -10.39 49.02
N PRO A 63 14.12 -10.36 50.23
CA PRO A 63 13.16 -11.37 50.66
C PRO A 63 11.79 -11.22 49.99
N VAL A 64 11.25 -12.35 49.55
CA VAL A 64 9.87 -12.51 49.07
C VAL A 64 8.91 -12.49 50.27
N VAL A 65 7.94 -11.60 50.25
CA VAL A 65 6.79 -11.60 51.17
C VAL A 65 5.70 -12.50 50.58
N PRO A 66 5.13 -13.47 51.32
CA PRO A 66 4.02 -14.29 50.82
C PRO A 66 2.76 -13.43 50.65
N GLY A 67 2.30 -13.26 49.41
CA GLY A 67 1.03 -12.63 49.09
C GLY A 67 -0.15 -13.60 49.29
N THR A 68 -1.11 -13.16 50.09
CA THR A 68 -2.41 -13.79 50.37
C THR A 68 -3.21 -14.11 49.10
N PRO A 69 -3.87 -15.28 48.97
CA PRO A 69 -4.76 -15.56 47.86
C PRO A 69 -6.04 -14.69 47.91
N PRO A 70 -6.61 -14.30 46.76
CA PRO A 70 -7.82 -13.47 46.71
C PRO A 70 -9.06 -14.24 47.23
N PRO A 71 -10.07 -13.53 47.78
CA PRO A 71 -11.28 -14.18 48.28
C PRO A 71 -12.13 -14.72 47.13
N LEU A 72 -12.52 -15.99 47.24
CA LEU A 72 -13.58 -16.61 46.44
C LEU A 72 -14.91 -15.92 46.77
N VAL A 73 -15.52 -15.28 45.77
CA VAL A 73 -16.87 -14.73 45.87
C VAL A 73 -17.87 -15.87 45.59
N PRO A 74 -18.81 -16.20 46.50
CA PRO A 74 -19.81 -17.21 46.21
C PRO A 74 -20.86 -16.64 45.24
N LEU A 75 -21.14 -17.38 44.17
CA LEU A 75 -22.26 -17.10 43.26
C LEU A 75 -23.59 -17.40 44.00
N PRO A 76 -24.64 -16.57 43.80
CA PRO A 76 -25.94 -16.82 44.39
C PRO A 76 -26.64 -18.01 43.68
N SER A 77 -27.10 -18.96 44.47
CA SER A 77 -27.92 -20.08 44.01
C SER A 77 -29.34 -19.59 43.71
N LEU A 78 -29.75 -19.67 42.44
CA LEU A 78 -31.13 -19.54 42.00
C LEU A 78 -31.69 -20.94 41.79
N ALA A 79 -32.41 -21.43 42.79
CA ALA A 79 -33.23 -22.63 42.67
C ALA A 79 -34.58 -22.26 42.06
N GLY A 80 -34.91 -22.88 40.93
CA GLY A 80 -36.29 -23.01 40.45
C GLY A 80 -36.52 -22.52 39.03
N GLN A 81 -36.32 -23.40 38.04
CA GLN A 81 -37.22 -23.62 36.90
C GLN A 81 -36.72 -24.83 36.08
N GLU A 82 -37.42 -25.95 36.20
CA GLU A 82 -37.15 -27.22 35.50
C GLU A 82 -37.61 -27.12 34.04
N GLU A 83 -36.74 -26.62 33.16
CA GLU A 83 -36.78 -26.97 31.72
C GLU A 83 -35.35 -27.33 31.27
N SER A 84 -35.09 -28.65 31.20
CA SER A 84 -33.89 -29.33 30.66
C SER A 84 -32.51 -28.89 31.20
N ASP A 85 -32.22 -29.26 32.45
CA ASP A 85 -30.90 -29.11 33.10
C ASP A 85 -29.73 -29.74 32.31
N GLU A 86 -29.97 -30.82 31.56
CA GLU A 86 -28.91 -31.54 30.85
C GLU A 86 -28.36 -30.73 29.65
N ALA A 87 -29.24 -30.15 28.83
CA ALA A 87 -28.84 -29.33 27.68
C ALA A 87 -28.18 -28.02 28.09
N LEU A 88 -28.68 -27.38 29.16
CA LEU A 88 -28.08 -26.17 29.74
C LEU A 88 -26.72 -26.47 30.40
N SER A 89 -26.55 -27.65 31.00
CA SER A 89 -25.28 -28.07 31.59
C SER A 89 -24.19 -28.38 30.54
N GLU A 90 -24.55 -29.02 29.42
CA GLU A 90 -23.66 -29.23 28.28
C GLU A 90 -23.25 -27.89 27.65
N GLU A 91 -24.20 -26.96 27.47
CA GLU A 91 -23.92 -25.63 26.93
C GLU A 91 -22.99 -24.83 27.86
N LEU A 92 -23.19 -24.89 29.18
CA LEU A 92 -22.30 -24.27 30.16
C LEU A 92 -20.90 -24.89 30.16
N ALA A 93 -20.82 -26.22 30.07
CA ALA A 93 -19.54 -26.94 30.03
C ALA A 93 -18.75 -26.58 28.77
N ALA A 94 -19.41 -26.54 27.61
CA ALA A 94 -18.81 -26.09 26.35
C ALA A 94 -18.35 -24.63 26.41
N LEU A 95 -19.14 -23.74 27.04
CA LEU A 95 -18.77 -22.35 27.29
C LEU A 95 -17.55 -22.23 28.21
N GLN A 96 -17.47 -23.05 29.27
CA GLN A 96 -16.33 -23.08 30.19
C GLN A 96 -15.06 -23.59 29.53
N GLU A 97 -15.15 -24.65 28.72
CA GLU A 97 -14.01 -25.19 27.97
C GLU A 97 -13.49 -24.17 26.93
N GLN A 98 -14.39 -23.53 26.17
CA GLN A 98 -14.03 -22.45 25.26
C GLN A 98 -13.41 -21.24 25.98
N LEU A 99 -13.90 -20.90 27.18
CA LEU A 99 -13.34 -19.82 27.99
C LEU A 99 -11.94 -20.20 28.50
N ALA A 100 -11.74 -21.45 28.92
CA ALA A 100 -10.44 -21.97 29.37
C ALA A 100 -9.41 -22.00 28.23
N GLU A 101 -9.80 -22.42 27.03
CA GLU A 101 -8.93 -22.42 25.84
C GLU A 101 -8.55 -20.99 25.42
N GLN A 102 -9.49 -20.05 25.45
CA GLN A 102 -9.21 -18.64 25.18
C GLN A 102 -8.34 -18.00 26.27
N LEU A 103 -8.53 -18.39 27.54
CA LEU A 103 -7.66 -18.00 28.65
C LEU A 103 -6.25 -18.55 28.46
N ALA A 104 -6.10 -19.80 28.00
CA ALA A 104 -4.79 -20.36 27.68
C ALA A 104 -4.10 -19.60 26.53
N LEU A 105 -4.84 -19.26 25.46
CA LEU A 105 -4.32 -18.47 24.33
C LEU A 105 -3.93 -17.03 24.73
N THR A 106 -4.65 -16.41 25.68
CA THR A 106 -4.33 -15.06 26.21
C THR A 106 -3.18 -15.04 27.21
N GLN A 107 -3.05 -16.10 28.01
CA GLN A 107 -2.03 -16.20 29.06
C GLN A 107 -0.69 -16.75 28.56
N ALA A 108 -0.64 -17.27 27.33
CA ALA A 108 0.59 -17.76 26.71
C ALA A 108 1.71 -16.69 26.61
N LEU A 109 1.35 -15.40 26.53
CA LEU A 109 2.31 -14.30 26.51
C LEU A 109 2.34 -13.54 27.86
N PRO A 110 3.51 -13.41 28.50
CA PRO A 110 3.66 -12.55 29.67
C PRO A 110 3.33 -11.10 29.30
N PRO A 111 2.87 -10.25 30.23
CA PRO A 111 2.48 -8.87 29.93
C PRO A 111 3.56 -8.07 29.18
N SER A 112 4.84 -8.32 29.47
CA SER A 112 5.98 -7.67 28.79
C SER A 112 6.19 -8.11 27.33
N ALA A 113 5.60 -9.23 26.91
CA ALA A 113 5.66 -9.73 25.54
C ALA A 113 4.40 -9.39 24.72
N ARG A 114 3.41 -8.73 25.33
CA ARG A 114 2.19 -8.29 24.65
C ARG A 114 2.44 -6.96 23.95
N ARG A 115 1.80 -6.77 22.79
CA ARG A 115 1.83 -5.50 22.09
C ARG A 115 0.99 -4.47 22.84
N SER A 116 1.53 -3.26 22.98
CA SER A 116 0.85 -2.16 23.65
C SER A 116 -0.38 -1.70 22.87
N LEU A 117 -1.46 -1.38 23.59
CA LEU A 117 -2.63 -0.70 23.02
C LEU A 117 -2.57 0.82 23.19
N ASP A 118 -1.58 1.33 23.93
CA ASP A 118 -1.38 2.77 24.14
C ASP A 118 -0.42 3.35 23.10
N LEU A 119 0.43 2.52 22.51
CA LEU A 119 1.42 2.88 21.50
C LEU A 119 1.36 1.83 20.38
N ILE A 120 0.80 2.21 19.23
CA ILE A 120 0.44 1.25 18.17
C ILE A 120 1.06 1.65 16.84
N GLY A 121 1.71 0.69 16.18
CA GLY A 121 2.06 0.76 14.77
C GLY A 121 3.34 0.00 14.46
N PRO A 122 3.46 -0.59 13.26
CA PRO A 122 4.66 -1.36 12.89
C PRO A 122 5.88 -0.51 12.55
N LEU A 123 5.75 0.81 12.35
CA LEU A 123 6.84 1.69 11.93
C LEU A 123 7.31 2.60 13.07
N SER A 124 8.38 2.21 13.76
CA SER A 124 8.97 3.03 14.82
C SER A 124 9.58 4.33 14.29
N GLN A 125 9.73 5.33 15.16
CA GLN A 125 10.38 6.59 14.81
C GLN A 125 11.82 6.40 14.31
N ALA A 126 12.57 5.47 14.91
CA ALA A 126 13.95 5.14 14.52
C ALA A 126 14.04 4.61 13.07
N ASN A 127 13.00 3.94 12.60
CA ASN A 127 12.88 3.45 11.23
C ASN A 127 12.18 4.44 10.29
N GLY A 128 12.15 5.72 10.68
CA GLY A 128 11.58 6.79 9.88
C GLY A 128 10.07 6.96 10.06
N GLY A 129 9.45 6.43 11.12
CA GLY A 129 8.09 6.77 11.54
C GLY A 129 7.97 8.19 12.08
N PHE A 130 6.73 8.63 12.29
CA PHE A 130 6.41 9.83 13.07
C PHE A 130 6.74 9.59 14.56
N ALA A 131 6.90 10.67 15.32
CA ALA A 131 7.05 10.56 16.77
C ALA A 131 5.75 10.05 17.40
N ALA A 132 5.84 9.32 18.51
CA ALA A 132 4.67 8.77 19.20
C ALA A 132 3.62 9.85 19.54
N SER A 133 4.08 11.07 19.86
CA SER A 133 3.25 12.23 20.20
C SER A 133 2.78 13.05 19.00
N SER A 134 3.04 12.63 17.75
CA SER A 134 2.76 13.44 16.55
C SER A 134 1.29 13.76 16.31
N LEU A 135 0.35 13.05 16.95
CA LEU A 135 -1.09 13.41 16.93
C LEU A 135 -1.48 14.40 18.03
N GLY A 136 -0.56 14.74 18.94
CA GLY A 136 -0.79 15.61 20.08
C GLY A 136 -1.96 15.12 20.97
N ASN A 137 -2.66 16.07 21.59
CA ASN A 137 -3.78 15.80 22.49
C ASN A 137 -5.14 15.77 21.76
N ILE A 138 -5.18 15.26 20.52
CA ILE A 138 -6.46 15.16 19.81
C ILE A 138 -7.38 14.13 20.47
N GLY A 139 -8.67 14.47 20.58
CA GLY A 139 -9.68 13.52 21.06
C GLY A 139 -9.88 12.38 20.06
N GLY A 140 -10.04 11.15 20.55
CA GLY A 140 -10.17 9.95 19.72
C GLY A 140 -11.38 9.98 18.78
N ARG A 141 -12.50 10.58 19.19
CA ARG A 141 -13.66 10.80 18.30
C ARG A 141 -13.33 11.70 17.12
N TYR A 142 -12.52 12.74 17.35
CA TYR A 142 -12.09 13.64 16.28
C TYR A 142 -11.13 12.93 15.32
N ALA A 143 -10.12 12.22 15.85
CA ALA A 143 -9.20 11.41 15.04
C ALA A 143 -9.94 10.36 14.19
N GLN A 144 -10.86 9.61 14.80
CA GLN A 144 -11.69 8.62 14.11
C GLN A 144 -12.56 9.26 13.02
N THR A 145 -13.18 10.42 13.31
CA THR A 145 -14.01 11.13 12.33
C THR A 145 -13.17 11.59 11.13
N LEU A 146 -11.98 12.15 11.37
CA LEU A 146 -11.07 12.54 10.30
C LEU A 146 -10.72 11.35 9.41
N VAL A 147 -10.27 10.25 10.01
CA VAL A 147 -9.90 9.03 9.30
C VAL A 147 -11.07 8.49 8.47
N ARG A 148 -12.27 8.38 9.06
CA ARG A 148 -13.46 7.88 8.36
C ARG A 148 -13.96 8.80 7.24
N ARG A 149 -13.75 10.11 7.35
CA ARG A 149 -14.14 11.11 6.33
C ARG A 149 -13.11 11.25 5.21
N THR A 150 -11.92 10.68 5.36
CA THR A 150 -10.93 10.58 4.28
C THR A 150 -11.27 9.37 3.40
N GLY A 151 -11.76 9.64 2.19
CA GLY A 151 -12.23 8.65 1.20
C GLY A 151 -11.12 7.85 0.52
N GLY A 152 -9.86 8.29 0.60
CA GLY A 152 -8.68 7.56 0.15
C GLY A 152 -8.20 7.89 -1.27
N ARG A 153 -9.02 8.58 -2.06
CA ARG A 153 -8.60 9.13 -3.34
C ARG A 153 -7.83 10.43 -3.12
N ILE A 154 -6.50 10.38 -3.07
CA ILE A 154 -5.61 11.53 -2.83
C ILE A 154 -4.90 11.90 -4.12
N VAL A 155 -4.93 13.18 -4.50
CA VAL A 155 -4.38 13.65 -5.79
C VAL A 155 -2.85 13.58 -5.86
N SER A 156 -2.18 13.83 -4.73
CA SER A 156 -0.71 13.85 -4.62
C SER A 156 -0.19 12.51 -4.12
N ARG A 157 0.79 11.97 -4.85
CA ARG A 157 1.58 10.81 -4.46
C ARG A 157 2.32 11.07 -3.15
N TRP A 158 2.95 12.25 -3.02
CA TRP A 158 3.70 12.60 -1.80
C TRP A 158 2.80 12.75 -0.58
N ALA A 159 1.58 13.28 -0.75
CA ALA A 159 0.59 13.30 0.32
C ALA A 159 0.13 11.89 0.71
N SER A 160 -0.08 11.00 -0.28
CA SER A 160 -0.41 9.58 -0.05
C SER A 160 0.70 8.85 0.74
N LEU A 161 1.96 9.02 0.33
CA LEU A 161 3.13 8.46 1.03
C LEU A 161 3.26 8.99 2.47
N GLY A 162 3.11 10.31 2.65
CA GLY A 162 3.14 10.94 3.97
C GLY A 162 2.03 10.41 4.88
N LEU A 163 0.82 10.23 4.34
CA LEU A 163 -0.30 9.64 5.06
C LEU A 163 -0.04 8.17 5.39
N GLN A 164 0.42 7.34 4.45
CA GLN A 164 0.71 5.94 4.69
C GLN A 164 1.77 5.80 5.80
N LYS A 165 2.83 6.60 5.74
CA LYS A 165 3.86 6.68 6.79
C LYS A 165 3.25 7.02 8.15
N LEU A 166 2.40 8.05 8.25
CA LEU A 166 1.70 8.37 9.49
C LEU A 166 0.83 7.19 9.96
N LEU A 167 0.04 6.61 9.07
CA LEU A 167 -0.88 5.53 9.39
C LEU A 167 -0.18 4.24 9.76
N LEU A 168 1.09 4.04 9.45
CA LEU A 168 1.89 2.90 9.91
C LEU A 168 2.77 3.24 11.12
N SER A 169 2.96 4.52 11.43
CA SER A 169 3.87 4.95 12.51
C SER A 169 3.44 4.43 13.88
N GLU A 170 4.39 4.16 14.74
CA GLU A 170 4.11 3.84 16.14
C GLU A 170 3.65 5.10 16.88
N LEU A 171 2.33 5.24 17.08
CA LEU A 171 1.68 6.46 17.59
C LEU A 171 0.94 6.19 18.89
N ASN A 172 0.92 7.18 19.78
CA ASN A 172 0.07 7.16 20.96
C ASN A 172 -1.41 7.03 20.54
N THR A 173 -2.14 6.17 21.24
CA THR A 173 -3.59 6.04 21.05
C THR A 173 -4.27 7.33 21.52
N PRO A 174 -5.08 7.98 20.66
CA PRO A 174 -5.80 9.19 21.04
C PRO A 174 -6.72 8.97 22.25
N GLN A 175 -6.93 10.03 23.05
CA GLN A 175 -7.74 9.93 24.27
C GLN A 175 -9.19 9.56 23.98
N GLY A 176 -9.74 8.59 24.70
CA GLY A 176 -11.16 8.19 24.59
C GLY A 176 -11.50 7.30 23.38
N ILE A 177 -10.52 6.65 22.75
CA ILE A 177 -10.74 5.54 21.81
C ILE A 177 -9.94 4.31 22.26
N ASN A 178 -10.51 3.12 22.09
CA ASN A 178 -9.80 1.86 22.33
C ASN A 178 -8.70 1.67 21.27
N GLY A 179 -7.51 1.23 21.69
CA GLY A 179 -6.34 1.07 20.82
C GLY A 179 -6.58 0.15 19.61
N ALA A 180 -7.19 -1.02 19.80
CA ALA A 180 -7.50 -1.93 18.71
C ALA A 180 -8.53 -1.33 17.72
N ASN A 181 -9.52 -0.58 18.21
CA ASN A 181 -10.41 0.19 17.33
C ASN A 181 -9.66 1.28 16.56
N TRP A 182 -8.69 1.95 17.18
CA TRP A 182 -7.86 2.94 16.50
C TRP A 182 -6.98 2.31 15.40
N ALA A 183 -6.36 1.16 15.69
CA ALA A 183 -5.65 0.37 14.69
C ALA A 183 -6.55 -0.03 13.51
N ALA A 184 -7.79 -0.42 13.80
CA ALA A 184 -8.77 -0.76 12.77
C ALA A 184 -9.13 0.45 11.88
N GLU A 185 -9.30 1.65 12.44
CA GLU A 185 -9.54 2.86 11.62
C GLU A 185 -8.36 3.16 10.69
N ARG A 186 -7.12 3.02 11.20
CA ARG A 186 -5.90 3.23 10.41
C ARG A 186 -5.76 2.20 9.30
N ALA A 187 -5.95 0.90 9.61
CA ALA A 187 -5.96 -0.18 8.62
C ALA A 187 -7.04 0.04 7.55
N ALA A 188 -8.24 0.48 7.95
CA ALA A 188 -9.31 0.76 7.00
C ALA A 188 -8.96 1.92 6.04
N LEU A 189 -8.24 2.95 6.52
CA LEU A 189 -7.78 4.03 5.65
C LEU A 189 -6.60 3.61 4.76
N LEU A 190 -5.67 2.79 5.27
CA LEU A 190 -4.61 2.17 4.46
C LEU A 190 -5.20 1.40 3.27
N LEU A 191 -6.30 0.65 3.47
CA LEU A 191 -7.02 0.00 2.37
C LEU A 191 -7.60 0.99 1.36
N ARG A 192 -8.20 2.09 1.82
CA ARG A 192 -8.81 3.09 0.93
C ARG A 192 -7.79 3.83 0.07
N ILE A 193 -6.53 3.93 0.51
CA ILE A 193 -5.42 4.51 -0.26
C ILE A 193 -4.62 3.45 -1.06
N GLY A 194 -5.06 2.19 -1.05
CA GLY A 194 -4.47 1.12 -1.88
C GLY A 194 -3.37 0.29 -1.20
N SER A 195 -3.04 0.52 0.07
CA SER A 195 -2.03 -0.28 0.81
C SER A 195 -2.68 -1.41 1.60
N ALA A 196 -2.99 -2.51 0.93
CA ALA A 196 -3.53 -3.71 1.59
C ALA A 196 -2.49 -4.40 2.51
N ASP A 197 -1.24 -4.46 2.07
CA ASP A 197 -0.13 -4.98 2.87
C ASP A 197 0.13 -4.14 4.13
N GLY A 198 0.06 -2.82 4.01
CA GLY A 198 0.13 -1.90 5.16
C GLY A 198 -1.04 -2.11 6.12
N ALA A 199 -2.26 -2.31 5.61
CA ALA A 199 -3.43 -2.59 6.43
C ALA A 199 -3.28 -3.92 7.21
N VAL A 200 -2.79 -4.98 6.56
CA VAL A 200 -2.46 -6.26 7.22
C VAL A 200 -1.42 -6.06 8.31
N ARG A 201 -0.32 -5.33 8.04
CA ARG A 201 0.70 -5.03 9.06
C ARG A 201 0.15 -4.24 10.25
N MET A 202 -0.79 -3.33 10.02
CA MET A 202 -1.46 -2.62 11.11
C MET A 202 -2.36 -3.53 11.94
N VAL A 203 -3.12 -4.44 11.29
CA VAL A 203 -3.92 -5.45 12.00
C VAL A 203 -3.03 -6.35 12.86
N GLN A 204 -1.90 -6.79 12.31
CA GLN A 204 -0.90 -7.61 12.99
C GLN A 204 -0.15 -6.88 14.11
N ALA A 205 -0.26 -5.55 14.19
CA ALA A 205 0.27 -4.78 15.31
C ALA A 205 -0.58 -4.93 16.59
N ILE A 206 -1.72 -5.60 16.51
CA ILE A 206 -2.59 -5.93 17.66
C ILE A 206 -2.54 -7.42 17.90
N ASP A 207 -2.37 -7.81 19.16
CA ASP A 207 -2.42 -9.22 19.55
C ASP A 207 -3.84 -9.78 19.31
N PRO A 208 -3.99 -10.98 18.73
CA PRO A 208 -5.29 -11.59 18.45
C PRO A 208 -6.30 -11.52 19.61
N PRO A 209 -5.90 -11.74 20.88
CA PRO A 209 -6.85 -11.65 21.97
C PRO A 209 -7.35 -10.24 22.32
N ALA A 210 -6.64 -9.20 21.87
CA ALA A 210 -7.07 -7.82 22.01
C ALA A 210 -7.95 -7.36 20.84
N ALA A 211 -8.23 -8.23 19.86
CA ALA A 211 -9.01 -7.88 18.70
C ALA A 211 -10.45 -7.54 19.06
N THR A 212 -10.89 -6.35 18.65
CA THR A 212 -12.28 -5.91 18.77
C THR A 212 -13.10 -6.35 17.57
N PRO A 213 -14.44 -6.35 17.64
CA PRO A 213 -15.30 -6.62 16.48
C PRO A 213 -14.96 -5.75 15.26
N ARG A 214 -14.64 -4.47 15.51
CA ARG A 214 -14.23 -3.54 14.44
C ARG A 214 -12.87 -3.92 13.83
N LEU A 215 -11.91 -4.35 14.64
CA LEU A 215 -10.62 -4.81 14.11
C LEU A 215 -10.80 -6.06 13.26
N LEU A 216 -11.62 -7.02 13.70
CA LEU A 216 -11.88 -8.27 12.97
C LEU A 216 -12.54 -8.04 11.61
N ASP A 217 -13.52 -7.13 11.54
CA ASP A 217 -14.16 -6.70 10.29
C ASP A 217 -13.11 -6.11 9.31
N VAL A 218 -12.28 -5.19 9.80
CA VAL A 218 -11.22 -4.59 8.98
C VAL A 218 -10.15 -5.61 8.61
N ALA A 219 -9.82 -6.54 9.51
CA ALA A 219 -8.86 -7.62 9.27
C ALA A 219 -9.31 -8.49 8.10
N LEU A 220 -10.57 -8.94 8.09
CA LEU A 220 -11.12 -9.74 6.99
C LEU A 220 -10.94 -9.02 5.65
N THR A 221 -11.33 -7.76 5.57
CA THR A 221 -11.16 -6.98 4.33
C THR A 221 -9.69 -6.74 3.98
N SER A 222 -8.80 -6.61 4.96
CA SER A 222 -7.38 -6.38 4.74
C SER A 222 -6.69 -7.59 4.15
N TYR A 223 -6.89 -8.76 4.77
CA TYR A 223 -6.31 -10.03 4.35
C TYR A 223 -6.81 -10.46 2.97
N VAL A 224 -8.11 -10.31 2.73
CA VAL A 224 -8.68 -10.59 1.41
C VAL A 224 -8.16 -9.62 0.35
N SER A 225 -8.07 -8.32 0.62
CA SER A 225 -7.46 -7.35 -0.32
C SER A 225 -5.96 -7.57 -0.54
N ALA A 226 -5.27 -8.23 0.39
CA ALA A 226 -3.87 -8.63 0.22
C ALA A 226 -3.71 -10.00 -0.47
N ALA A 227 -4.81 -10.63 -0.90
CA ALA A 227 -4.84 -12.00 -1.44
C ALA A 227 -4.24 -13.05 -0.48
N ASP A 228 -4.49 -12.88 0.83
CA ASP A 228 -4.06 -13.79 1.89
C ASP A 228 -5.20 -14.02 2.91
N PRO A 229 -6.29 -14.72 2.53
CA PRO A 229 -7.38 -15.03 3.45
C PRO A 229 -6.96 -15.97 4.60
N LEU A 230 -5.84 -16.68 4.48
CA LEU A 230 -5.33 -17.58 5.53
C LEU A 230 -4.80 -16.82 6.73
N GLY A 231 -4.37 -15.57 6.56
CA GLY A 231 -4.02 -14.69 7.66
C GLY A 231 -5.17 -14.43 8.66
N MET A 232 -6.41 -14.80 8.32
CA MET A 232 -7.55 -14.79 9.25
C MET A 232 -7.57 -15.97 10.23
N CYS A 233 -6.90 -17.09 9.95
CA CYS A 233 -7.02 -18.30 10.78
C CYS A 233 -6.60 -18.09 12.24
N PRO A 234 -5.52 -17.33 12.55
CA PRO A 234 -5.17 -17.00 13.94
C PRO A 234 -6.18 -16.11 14.66
N LEU A 235 -7.05 -15.40 13.92
CA LEU A 235 -8.06 -14.48 14.47
C LEU A 235 -9.42 -15.15 14.68
N LEU A 236 -9.69 -16.27 14.01
CA LEU A 236 -10.98 -16.97 14.07
C LEU A 236 -11.45 -17.32 15.49
N PRO A 237 -10.60 -17.83 16.41
CA PRO A 237 -11.04 -18.15 17.78
C PRO A 237 -11.59 -16.92 18.53
N PHE A 238 -11.12 -15.72 18.19
CA PHE A 238 -11.53 -14.47 18.82
C PHE A 238 -12.72 -13.81 18.11
N ALA A 239 -13.12 -14.33 16.95
CA ALA A 239 -14.13 -13.70 16.13
C ALA A 239 -15.57 -13.97 16.59
N ARG A 240 -15.81 -15.03 17.40
CA ARG A 240 -17.09 -15.39 18.07
C ARG A 240 -18.36 -14.82 17.39
N ASP A 241 -19.08 -13.93 18.08
CA ASP A 241 -20.31 -13.30 17.61
C ASP A 241 -20.13 -12.32 16.44
N THR A 242 -18.91 -11.86 16.19
CA THR A 242 -18.58 -10.96 15.08
C THR A 242 -18.46 -11.73 13.76
N ALA A 243 -18.11 -13.02 13.80
CA ALA A 243 -17.92 -13.88 12.63
C ALA A 243 -19.23 -14.40 12.00
N LYS A 244 -20.19 -13.49 11.79
CA LYS A 244 -21.48 -13.77 11.18
C LYS A 244 -21.46 -13.36 9.71
N GLY A 245 -22.20 -14.09 8.88
CA GLY A 245 -22.29 -13.83 7.44
C GLY A 245 -21.50 -14.81 6.58
N LYS A 246 -21.67 -14.66 5.26
CA LYS A 246 -21.25 -15.63 4.24
C LYS A 246 -19.73 -15.73 4.12
N GLU A 247 -19.04 -14.59 4.14
CA GLU A 247 -17.57 -14.53 4.05
C GLU A 247 -16.92 -15.26 5.23
N TRP A 248 -17.38 -15.02 6.46
CA TRP A 248 -16.88 -15.72 7.65
C TRP A 248 -17.14 -17.23 7.64
N GLN A 249 -18.26 -17.68 7.07
CA GLN A 249 -18.51 -19.11 6.87
C GLN A 249 -17.47 -19.73 5.93
N LEU A 250 -17.13 -19.05 4.84
CA LEU A 250 -16.10 -19.52 3.91
C LEU A 250 -14.69 -19.45 4.50
N ILE A 251 -14.36 -18.42 5.29
CA ILE A 251 -13.07 -18.37 6.03
C ILE A 251 -12.96 -19.55 6.99
N ARG A 252 -14.02 -19.89 7.74
CA ARG A 252 -14.00 -21.08 8.61
C ARG A 252 -13.72 -22.36 7.83
N ALA A 253 -14.33 -22.52 6.65
CA ALA A 253 -14.10 -23.69 5.81
C ALA A 253 -12.64 -23.76 5.33
N ILE A 254 -12.09 -22.64 4.85
CA ILE A 254 -10.70 -22.51 4.42
C ILE A 254 -9.76 -22.86 5.60
N CYS A 255 -9.92 -22.24 6.76
CA CYS A 255 -9.06 -22.48 7.91
C CYS A 255 -9.17 -23.90 8.47
N SER A 256 -10.37 -24.51 8.45
CA SER A 256 -10.55 -25.92 8.83
C SER A 256 -9.72 -26.83 7.91
N GLY A 257 -9.73 -26.57 6.60
CA GLY A 257 -8.96 -27.35 5.61
C GLY A 257 -7.45 -27.27 5.88
N PHE A 258 -6.92 -26.07 6.09
CA PHE A 258 -5.50 -25.87 6.39
C PHE A 258 -5.09 -26.29 7.80
N SER A 259 -6.04 -26.51 8.70
CA SER A 259 -5.81 -27.11 10.04
C SER A 259 -5.84 -28.65 10.01
N GLY A 260 -6.00 -29.27 8.84
CA GLY A 260 -6.05 -30.73 8.67
C GLY A 260 -7.45 -31.33 8.77
N GLU A 261 -8.49 -30.53 9.01
CA GLU A 261 -9.89 -30.96 9.14
C GLU A 261 -10.60 -30.98 7.77
N GLY A 262 -10.02 -31.69 6.80
CA GLY A 262 -10.51 -31.67 5.42
C GLY A 262 -11.95 -32.18 5.23
N SER A 263 -12.45 -33.09 6.08
CA SER A 263 -13.86 -33.53 6.07
C SER A 263 -14.80 -32.40 6.52
N SER A 264 -14.51 -31.77 7.66
CA SER A 264 -15.25 -30.62 8.19
C SER A 264 -15.28 -29.47 7.18
N ALA A 265 -14.13 -29.13 6.59
CA ALA A 265 -14.02 -28.10 5.56
C ALA A 265 -14.94 -28.37 4.36
N ARG A 266 -14.97 -29.61 3.87
CA ARG A 266 -15.84 -30.02 2.74
C ARG A 266 -17.31 -29.91 3.08
N GLU A 267 -17.71 -30.35 4.27
CA GLU A 267 -19.10 -30.23 4.71
C GLU A 267 -19.53 -28.76 4.84
N GLN A 268 -18.65 -27.90 5.35
CA GLN A 268 -18.88 -26.45 5.41
C GLN A 268 -19.08 -25.84 4.00
N ILE A 269 -18.25 -26.22 3.02
CA ILE A 269 -18.41 -25.79 1.61
C ILE A 269 -19.72 -26.33 1.01
N ASP A 270 -20.07 -27.60 1.25
CA ASP A 270 -21.31 -28.19 0.71
C ASP A 270 -22.56 -27.54 1.32
N ARG A 271 -22.52 -27.14 2.60
CA ARG A 271 -23.56 -26.32 3.23
C ARG A 271 -23.64 -24.93 2.60
N ALA A 272 -22.49 -24.27 2.42
CA ALA A 272 -22.38 -22.95 1.81
C ALA A 272 -22.96 -22.93 0.38
N ARG A 273 -22.72 -23.98 -0.41
CA ARG A 273 -23.28 -24.16 -1.76
C ARG A 273 -24.81 -24.22 -1.79
N ARG A 274 -25.42 -24.88 -0.79
CA ARG A 274 -26.89 -25.04 -0.70
C ARG A 274 -27.57 -23.80 -0.13
N GLN A 275 -26.82 -22.87 0.46
CA GLN A 275 -27.37 -21.72 1.14
C GLN A 275 -27.82 -20.63 0.15
N SER A 276 -29.05 -20.15 0.30
CA SER A 276 -29.58 -19.06 -0.51
C SER A 276 -28.77 -17.76 -0.34
N GLY A 277 -28.47 -17.12 -1.47
CA GLY A 277 -27.80 -15.83 -1.55
C GLY A 277 -26.27 -15.88 -1.49
N MET A 278 -25.63 -17.05 -1.41
CA MET A 278 -24.19 -17.14 -1.63
C MET A 278 -23.89 -17.16 -3.13
N ASP A 279 -23.01 -16.27 -3.58
CA ASP A 279 -22.65 -16.22 -5.00
C ASP A 279 -21.85 -17.48 -5.36
N ARG A 280 -22.25 -18.15 -6.45
CA ARG A 280 -21.63 -19.40 -6.89
C ARG A 280 -20.11 -19.25 -7.07
N ILE A 281 -19.67 -18.13 -7.66
CA ILE A 281 -18.24 -17.85 -7.86
C ILE A 281 -17.46 -17.83 -6.54
N ASP A 282 -18.02 -17.21 -5.50
CA ASP A 282 -17.37 -17.07 -4.19
C ASP A 282 -17.21 -18.44 -3.51
N VAL A 283 -18.21 -19.32 -3.62
CA VAL A 283 -18.13 -20.70 -3.09
C VAL A 283 -17.11 -21.53 -3.85
N VAL A 284 -17.09 -21.44 -5.18
CA VAL A 284 -16.16 -22.24 -6.02
C VAL A 284 -14.72 -21.78 -5.81
N LEU A 285 -14.48 -20.48 -5.62
CA LEU A 285 -13.16 -19.96 -5.25
C LEU A 285 -12.71 -20.50 -3.88
N ALA A 286 -13.56 -20.44 -2.86
CA ALA A 286 -13.27 -20.99 -1.55
C ALA A 286 -13.04 -22.52 -1.59
N GLU A 287 -13.86 -23.25 -2.36
CA GLU A 287 -13.71 -24.69 -2.59
C GLU A 287 -12.38 -25.03 -3.25
N LYS A 288 -11.90 -24.22 -4.20
CA LYS A 288 -10.60 -24.42 -4.83
C LYS A 288 -9.46 -24.29 -3.81
N ILE A 289 -9.53 -23.27 -2.95
CA ILE A 289 -8.53 -23.06 -1.88
C ILE A 289 -8.57 -24.22 -0.89
N VAL A 290 -9.76 -24.65 -0.44
CA VAL A 290 -9.92 -25.84 0.41
C VAL A 290 -9.40 -27.10 -0.29
N GLY A 291 -9.62 -27.25 -1.59
CA GLY A 291 -9.14 -28.37 -2.39
C GLY A 291 -7.62 -28.48 -2.45
N ALA A 292 -6.91 -27.35 -2.34
CA ALA A 292 -5.46 -27.27 -2.26
C ALA A 292 -4.89 -27.57 -0.85
N SER A 293 -5.74 -27.64 0.18
CA SER A 293 -5.31 -27.98 1.55
C SER A 293 -5.01 -29.48 1.71
N LEU A 294 -4.37 -29.83 2.84
CA LEU A 294 -4.09 -31.22 3.20
C LEU A 294 -5.40 -32.03 3.22
N ASN A 295 -5.45 -33.11 2.45
CA ASN A 295 -6.64 -33.97 2.27
C ASN A 295 -7.85 -33.34 1.55
N GLY A 296 -7.69 -32.20 0.88
CA GLY A 296 -8.78 -31.53 0.13
C GLY A 296 -9.31 -32.32 -1.08
N ARG A 297 -8.42 -33.00 -1.83
CA ARG A 297 -8.69 -33.95 -2.94
C ARG A 297 -9.88 -33.61 -3.88
N ARG A 298 -10.14 -32.32 -4.13
CA ARG A 298 -11.25 -31.86 -5.00
C ARG A 298 -10.75 -30.78 -5.95
N ALA A 299 -10.88 -31.05 -7.24
CA ALA A 299 -10.56 -30.10 -8.29
C ALA A 299 -11.85 -29.45 -8.80
N VAL A 300 -11.86 -28.12 -8.87
CA VAL A 300 -12.97 -27.36 -9.45
C VAL A 300 -12.48 -26.38 -10.50
N THR A 301 -13.34 -26.15 -11.49
CA THR A 301 -13.15 -25.16 -12.54
C THR A 301 -13.90 -23.89 -12.16
N VAL A 302 -13.18 -22.77 -12.17
CA VAL A 302 -13.75 -21.43 -11.92
C VAL A 302 -14.20 -20.85 -13.25
N GLN A 303 -15.47 -20.43 -13.33
CA GLN A 303 -16.06 -19.79 -14.50
C GLN A 303 -16.45 -18.35 -14.16
N TRP A 304 -16.10 -17.42 -15.05
CA TRP A 304 -16.32 -15.97 -14.85
C TRP A 304 -17.45 -15.40 -15.71
N ASP A 305 -18.12 -16.22 -16.54
CA ASP A 305 -19.05 -15.75 -17.58
C ASP A 305 -20.20 -14.88 -17.04
N ASP A 306 -20.73 -15.21 -15.86
CA ASP A 306 -21.83 -14.47 -15.22
C ASP A 306 -21.34 -13.49 -14.13
N VAL A 307 -20.05 -13.17 -14.12
CA VAL A 307 -19.43 -12.29 -13.12
C VAL A 307 -19.18 -10.93 -13.75
N ASN A 308 -19.91 -9.91 -13.28
CA ASN A 308 -19.83 -8.54 -13.80
C ASN A 308 -19.03 -7.57 -12.92
N GLN A 309 -18.60 -8.00 -11.73
CA GLN A 309 -17.91 -7.14 -10.78
C GLN A 309 -16.79 -7.89 -10.06
N LEU A 310 -15.62 -7.25 -10.00
CA LEU A 310 -14.54 -7.63 -9.11
C LEU A 310 -14.80 -7.09 -7.71
N THR A 311 -15.24 -7.95 -6.79
CA THR A 311 -15.29 -7.62 -5.36
C THR A 311 -13.94 -7.93 -4.71
N ARG A 312 -13.68 -7.37 -3.52
CA ARG A 312 -12.44 -7.65 -2.77
C ARG A 312 -12.32 -9.14 -2.51
N TRP A 313 -13.44 -9.76 -2.14
CA TRP A 313 -13.57 -11.20 -1.95
C TRP A 313 -13.15 -12.00 -3.18
N ARG A 314 -13.73 -11.69 -4.34
CA ARG A 314 -13.40 -12.37 -5.61
C ARG A 314 -11.94 -12.16 -6.00
N PHE A 315 -11.42 -10.93 -5.86
CA PHE A 315 -10.01 -10.63 -6.11
C PHE A 315 -9.08 -11.45 -5.21
N GLY A 316 -9.29 -11.39 -3.90
CA GLY A 316 -8.45 -12.05 -2.92
C GLY A 316 -8.44 -13.56 -3.06
N LEU A 317 -9.62 -14.17 -3.14
CA LEU A 317 -9.71 -15.62 -3.27
C LEU A 317 -9.23 -16.14 -4.63
N ALA A 318 -9.47 -15.41 -5.72
CA ALA A 318 -8.98 -15.81 -7.04
C ALA A 318 -7.45 -15.86 -7.07
N LEU A 319 -6.78 -14.81 -6.62
CA LEU A 319 -5.32 -14.79 -6.56
C LEU A 319 -4.76 -15.82 -5.57
N THR A 320 -5.41 -16.02 -4.41
CA THR A 320 -5.04 -17.08 -3.46
C THR A 320 -5.16 -18.47 -4.10
N ALA A 321 -6.18 -18.67 -4.94
CA ALA A 321 -6.42 -19.90 -5.68
C ALA A 321 -5.48 -20.07 -6.90
N GLY A 322 -4.57 -19.13 -7.15
CA GLY A 322 -3.69 -19.11 -8.33
C GLY A 322 -4.43 -18.85 -9.63
N ILE A 323 -5.54 -18.11 -9.58
CA ILE A 323 -6.41 -17.80 -10.72
C ILE A 323 -6.42 -16.30 -10.93
N GLU A 324 -5.90 -15.85 -12.07
CA GLU A 324 -5.95 -14.44 -12.44
C GLU A 324 -7.39 -14.06 -12.85
N PRO A 325 -8.01 -13.04 -12.19
CA PRO A 325 -9.27 -12.48 -12.64
C PRO A 325 -9.19 -11.92 -14.07
N PRO A 326 -10.26 -12.03 -14.88
CA PRO A 326 -10.29 -11.45 -16.23
C PRO A 326 -9.96 -9.96 -16.26
N GLU A 327 -9.20 -9.52 -17.27
CA GLU A 327 -8.77 -8.11 -17.39
C GLU A 327 -9.95 -7.12 -17.46
N ALA A 328 -11.08 -7.51 -18.05
CA ALA A 328 -12.29 -6.68 -18.09
C ALA A 328 -12.84 -6.34 -16.69
N LEU A 329 -12.65 -7.25 -15.72
CA LEU A 329 -13.04 -7.02 -14.34
C LEU A 329 -12.08 -6.07 -13.63
N TYR A 330 -10.78 -6.12 -13.95
CA TYR A 330 -9.82 -5.13 -13.46
C TYR A 330 -10.06 -3.74 -14.06
N ALA A 331 -10.34 -3.66 -15.35
CA ALA A 331 -10.58 -2.40 -16.06
C ALA A 331 -11.82 -1.65 -15.56
N SER A 332 -12.83 -2.37 -15.08
CA SER A 332 -14.06 -1.78 -14.51
C SER A 332 -13.99 -1.57 -12.99
N ALA A 333 -12.97 -2.08 -12.31
CA ALA A 333 -12.80 -1.95 -10.87
C ALA A 333 -12.19 -0.59 -10.47
N ASP A 334 -12.33 -0.24 -9.19
CA ASP A 334 -11.65 0.93 -8.62
C ASP A 334 -10.12 0.78 -8.71
N ARG A 335 -9.40 1.91 -8.84
CA ARG A 335 -7.94 1.93 -8.98
C ARG A 335 -7.18 1.17 -7.88
N ASN A 336 -7.77 1.03 -6.68
CA ASN A 336 -7.19 0.26 -5.60
C ASN A 336 -6.93 -1.21 -5.99
N TYR A 337 -7.73 -1.81 -6.88
CA TYR A 337 -7.48 -3.18 -7.33
C TYR A 337 -6.21 -3.29 -8.16
N GLN A 338 -5.84 -2.26 -8.93
CA GLN A 338 -4.55 -2.23 -9.63
C GLN A 338 -3.39 -2.10 -8.63
N ALA A 339 -3.55 -1.26 -7.60
CA ALA A 339 -2.57 -1.16 -6.52
C ALA A 339 -2.36 -2.51 -5.78
N TRP A 340 -3.46 -3.20 -5.45
CA TRP A 340 -3.39 -4.51 -4.80
C TRP A 340 -2.82 -5.58 -5.74
N ARG A 341 -3.22 -5.59 -7.01
CA ARG A 341 -2.70 -6.49 -8.05
C ARG A 341 -1.19 -6.37 -8.17
N ALA A 342 -0.65 -5.14 -8.27
CA ALA A 342 0.79 -4.92 -8.38
C ALA A 342 1.58 -5.46 -7.17
N ARG A 343 0.98 -5.41 -5.97
CA ARG A 343 1.58 -5.86 -4.71
C ARG A 343 1.34 -7.35 -4.41
N ALA A 344 0.41 -8.01 -5.08
CA ALA A 344 0.05 -9.39 -4.82
C ALA A 344 1.12 -10.34 -5.40
N PRO A 345 1.90 -11.04 -4.57
CA PRO A 345 2.97 -11.92 -5.07
C PRO A 345 2.44 -13.14 -5.83
N MET A 346 1.20 -13.54 -5.58
CA MET A 346 0.54 -14.67 -6.25
C MET A 346 0.05 -14.33 -7.68
N ALA A 347 0.00 -13.05 -8.05
CA ALA A 347 -0.38 -12.64 -9.40
C ALA A 347 0.79 -12.85 -10.38
N PRO A 348 0.53 -13.21 -11.66
CA PRO A 348 1.58 -13.33 -12.67
C PRO A 348 2.41 -12.04 -12.81
N LEU A 349 3.72 -12.16 -13.08
CA LEU A 349 4.61 -11.00 -13.14
C LEU A 349 4.17 -9.94 -14.16
N ALA A 350 3.83 -10.35 -15.39
CA ALA A 350 3.31 -9.45 -16.42
C ALA A 350 2.04 -8.69 -15.97
N SER A 351 1.13 -9.38 -15.27
CA SER A 351 -0.09 -8.82 -14.68
C SER A 351 0.24 -7.75 -13.61
N ARG A 352 1.22 -8.03 -12.75
CA ARG A 352 1.70 -7.08 -11.73
C ARG A 352 2.34 -5.85 -12.37
N VAL A 353 3.09 -6.01 -13.46
CA VAL A 353 3.72 -4.90 -14.20
C VAL A 353 2.68 -4.01 -14.88
N GLN A 354 1.66 -4.60 -15.48
CA GLN A 354 0.54 -3.85 -16.06
C GLN A 354 -0.13 -2.95 -15.00
N ALA A 355 -0.26 -3.45 -13.78
CA ALA A 355 -0.86 -2.73 -12.66
C ALA A 355 0.09 -1.72 -11.98
N ALA A 356 1.40 -1.86 -12.20
CA ALA A 356 2.43 -1.08 -11.52
C ALA A 356 2.35 0.42 -11.81
N ASP A 357 1.91 0.82 -13.01
CA ASP A 357 1.79 2.22 -13.39
C ASP A 357 0.81 2.98 -12.49
N MET A 358 -0.37 2.42 -12.28
CA MET A 358 -1.35 2.98 -11.35
C MET A 358 -0.85 2.95 -9.90
N ALA A 359 -0.27 1.82 -9.47
CA ALA A 359 0.23 1.64 -8.11
C ALA A 359 1.34 2.66 -7.75
N ALA A 360 2.27 2.92 -8.67
CA ALA A 360 3.35 3.88 -8.48
C ALA A 360 2.84 5.32 -8.39
N ALA A 361 1.92 5.70 -9.29
CA ALA A 361 1.31 7.03 -9.29
C ALA A 361 0.45 7.29 -8.05
N MET A 362 -0.18 6.25 -7.48
CA MET A 362 -0.90 6.32 -6.20
C MET A 362 0.01 6.41 -4.97
N GLY A 363 1.32 6.15 -5.12
CA GLY A 363 2.27 6.09 -4.01
C GLY A 363 2.32 4.75 -3.29
N VAL A 364 1.83 3.67 -3.90
CA VAL A 364 1.87 2.31 -3.35
C VAL A 364 3.16 1.58 -3.70
N LEU A 365 3.75 1.87 -4.88
CA LEU A 365 5.08 1.39 -5.26
C LEU A 365 6.13 2.50 -5.20
N SER A 366 7.31 2.14 -4.68
CA SER A 366 8.51 2.97 -4.80
C SER A 366 9.20 2.77 -6.15
N SER A 367 10.08 3.69 -6.53
CA SER A 367 10.93 3.55 -7.72
C SER A 367 11.73 2.24 -7.68
N ARG A 368 12.27 1.87 -6.52
CA ARG A 368 12.98 0.60 -6.32
C ARG A 368 12.09 -0.61 -6.54
N ASP A 369 10.91 -0.64 -5.94
CA ASP A 369 9.98 -1.77 -6.11
C ASP A 369 9.55 -1.94 -7.57
N MET A 370 9.40 -0.82 -8.30
CA MET A 370 9.14 -0.88 -9.74
C MET A 370 10.31 -1.49 -10.50
N ILE A 371 11.54 -1.05 -10.24
CA ILE A 371 12.75 -1.60 -10.91
C ILE A 371 12.87 -3.09 -10.63
N ASP A 372 12.68 -3.52 -9.38
CA ASP A 372 12.75 -4.94 -9.00
C ASP A 372 11.66 -5.77 -9.70
N LEU A 373 10.43 -5.25 -9.75
CA LEU A 373 9.31 -5.92 -10.42
C LEU A 373 9.52 -6.03 -11.93
N TYR A 374 9.97 -4.96 -12.57
CA TYR A 374 10.31 -4.94 -14.00
C TYR A 374 11.51 -5.88 -14.27
N GLY A 375 12.55 -5.82 -13.45
CA GLY A 375 13.72 -6.71 -13.55
C GLY A 375 13.33 -8.19 -13.49
N ALA A 376 12.37 -8.55 -12.65
CA ALA A 376 11.88 -9.93 -12.52
C ALA A 376 11.22 -10.47 -13.80
N THR A 377 10.76 -9.63 -14.73
CA THR A 377 10.14 -10.09 -15.98
C THR A 377 11.14 -10.41 -17.09
N PHE A 378 12.44 -10.12 -16.89
CA PHE A 378 13.43 -10.25 -17.96
C PHE A 378 13.54 -11.67 -18.52
N ASP A 379 13.58 -12.67 -17.64
CA ASP A 379 13.68 -14.09 -17.99
C ASP A 379 12.33 -14.83 -17.83
N ASP A 380 11.22 -14.12 -17.64
CA ASP A 380 9.91 -14.74 -17.44
C ASP A 380 9.29 -15.19 -18.78
N PRO A 381 8.99 -16.49 -18.97
CA PRO A 381 8.40 -16.99 -20.22
C PRO A 381 7.01 -16.40 -20.53
N GLY A 382 6.32 -15.87 -19.53
CA GLY A 382 5.02 -15.21 -19.66
C GLY A 382 5.09 -13.76 -20.13
N THR A 383 6.29 -13.23 -20.38
CA THR A 383 6.52 -11.84 -20.80
C THR A 383 6.36 -11.68 -22.30
N ASP A 384 5.42 -10.82 -22.70
CA ASP A 384 5.19 -10.46 -24.10
C ASP A 384 6.30 -9.55 -24.68
N ASP A 385 6.31 -9.41 -26.00
CA ASP A 385 7.34 -8.65 -26.71
C ASP A 385 7.32 -7.15 -26.36
N ALA A 386 6.13 -6.57 -26.14
CA ALA A 386 6.00 -5.15 -25.80
C ALA A 386 6.60 -4.83 -24.42
N LEU A 387 6.42 -5.72 -23.44
CA LEU A 387 7.05 -5.62 -22.13
C LEU A 387 8.55 -5.90 -22.22
N ARG A 388 9.00 -6.84 -23.07
CA ARG A 388 10.43 -7.08 -23.31
C ARG A 388 11.13 -5.86 -23.90
N ASP A 389 10.53 -5.20 -24.88
CA ASP A 389 11.04 -3.97 -25.48
C ASP A 389 11.13 -2.84 -24.44
N ARG A 390 10.09 -2.69 -23.61
CA ARG A 390 10.09 -1.74 -22.49
C ARG A 390 11.20 -2.03 -21.49
N MET A 391 11.46 -3.30 -21.20
CA MET A 391 12.57 -3.72 -20.34
C MET A 391 13.93 -3.42 -20.96
N ALA A 392 14.09 -3.61 -22.26
CA ALA A 392 15.30 -3.24 -22.97
C ALA A 392 15.56 -1.73 -22.87
N LEU A 393 14.53 -0.90 -23.07
CA LEU A 393 14.62 0.56 -22.87
C LEU A 393 14.99 0.91 -21.43
N LEU A 394 14.36 0.26 -20.44
CA LEU A 394 14.67 0.50 -19.03
C LEU A 394 16.12 0.13 -18.71
N ARG A 395 16.62 -0.99 -19.22
CA ARG A 395 18.03 -1.37 -19.08
C ARG A 395 18.93 -0.30 -19.69
N THR A 396 18.68 0.14 -20.92
CA THR A 396 19.45 1.20 -21.58
C THR A 396 19.48 2.49 -20.76
N ALA A 397 18.33 2.93 -20.23
CA ALA A 397 18.24 4.11 -19.36
C ALA A 397 19.16 4.02 -18.13
N TYR A 398 19.34 2.82 -17.56
CA TYR A 398 20.13 2.62 -16.34
C TYR A 398 21.61 2.34 -16.59
N VAL A 399 21.96 1.64 -17.68
CA VAL A 399 23.30 1.03 -17.82
C VAL A 399 24.06 1.39 -19.10
N ALA A 400 23.44 2.08 -20.07
CA ALA A 400 24.15 2.47 -21.30
C ALA A 400 25.40 3.30 -20.98
N ALA A 401 26.47 3.19 -21.76
CA ALA A 401 27.68 3.97 -21.50
C ALA A 401 27.50 5.45 -21.84
N ASP A 402 26.81 5.71 -22.96
CA ASP A 402 26.54 7.04 -23.50
C ASP A 402 25.37 7.71 -22.75
N PRO A 403 25.56 8.92 -22.18
CA PRO A 403 24.48 9.71 -21.59
C PRO A 403 23.30 9.96 -22.54
N ASP A 404 23.54 10.15 -23.83
CA ASP A 404 22.48 10.45 -24.81
C ASP A 404 21.59 9.23 -25.02
N ASP A 405 22.19 8.03 -25.06
CA ASP A 405 21.43 6.77 -25.12
C ASP A 405 20.56 6.58 -23.89
N ARG A 406 21.07 6.93 -22.70
CA ARG A 406 20.29 6.88 -21.45
C ARG A 406 19.10 7.83 -21.51
N VAL A 407 19.34 9.08 -21.90
CA VAL A 407 18.30 10.12 -21.97
C VAL A 407 17.25 9.77 -23.03
N ARG A 408 17.67 9.32 -24.21
CA ARG A 408 16.75 8.89 -25.28
C ARG A 408 15.88 7.71 -24.85
N ALA A 409 16.45 6.74 -24.13
CA ALA A 409 15.69 5.62 -23.59
C ALA A 409 14.68 6.06 -22.51
N MET A 410 15.06 6.98 -21.62
CA MET A 410 14.12 7.57 -20.65
C MET A 410 13.00 8.35 -21.34
N HIS A 411 13.32 9.14 -22.36
CA HIS A 411 12.33 9.90 -23.13
C HIS A 411 11.33 8.98 -23.84
N ALA A 412 11.79 7.86 -24.41
CA ALA A 412 10.92 6.83 -24.98
C ALA A 412 9.98 6.22 -23.92
N LEU A 413 10.46 6.01 -22.68
CA LEU A 413 9.64 5.50 -21.58
C LEU A 413 8.60 6.53 -21.09
N TRP A 414 8.97 7.81 -21.02
CA TRP A 414 8.06 8.89 -20.61
C TRP A 414 6.94 9.11 -21.62
N ASN A 415 7.24 8.99 -22.92
CA ASN A 415 6.29 9.24 -24.01
C ASN A 415 5.63 7.97 -24.55
N ARG A 416 5.66 6.85 -23.81
CA ARG A 416 5.01 5.59 -24.22
C ARG A 416 3.48 5.66 -24.17
N SER A 417 2.90 6.69 -23.56
CA SER A 417 1.45 6.88 -23.41
C SER A 417 1.12 8.34 -23.10
N GLU A 418 0.04 8.83 -23.69
CA GLU A 418 -0.58 10.13 -23.36
C GLU A 418 -1.32 10.10 -22.01
N ASN A 419 -1.47 8.93 -21.38
CA ASN A 419 -2.10 8.84 -20.07
C ASN A 419 -1.19 9.45 -18.99
N ALA A 420 -1.65 10.52 -18.35
CA ALA A 420 -0.89 11.26 -17.33
C ALA A 420 -0.40 10.38 -16.16
N PHE A 421 -1.14 9.33 -15.77
CA PHE A 421 -0.70 8.39 -14.74
C PHE A 421 0.48 7.53 -15.22
N VAL A 422 0.43 7.07 -16.48
CA VAL A 422 1.49 6.25 -17.09
C VAL A 422 2.76 7.08 -17.36
N ARG A 423 2.60 8.34 -17.76
CA ARG A 423 3.72 9.28 -17.92
C ARG A 423 4.38 9.56 -16.56
N TYR A 424 3.60 9.86 -15.54
CA TYR A 424 4.13 10.10 -14.20
C TYR A 424 4.75 8.84 -13.56
N SER A 425 4.17 7.65 -13.78
CA SER A 425 4.78 6.40 -13.33
C SER A 425 6.12 6.13 -14.01
N ALA A 426 6.27 6.49 -15.29
CA ALA A 426 7.55 6.39 -15.99
C ALA A 426 8.61 7.33 -15.39
N HIS A 427 8.24 8.54 -14.99
CA HIS A 427 9.12 9.43 -14.21
C HIS A 427 9.57 8.79 -12.90
N VAL A 428 8.66 8.14 -12.16
CA VAL A 428 8.98 7.40 -10.92
C VAL A 428 9.92 6.22 -11.20
N LEU A 429 9.64 5.43 -12.24
CA LEU A 429 10.42 4.25 -12.64
C LEU A 429 11.87 4.62 -13.01
N THR A 430 12.06 5.78 -13.63
CA THR A 430 13.36 6.25 -14.16
C THR A 430 14.10 7.19 -13.22
N ALA A 431 13.55 7.53 -12.05
CA ALA A 431 14.13 8.53 -11.14
C ALA A 431 15.58 8.26 -10.73
N HIS A 432 15.94 6.99 -10.48
CA HIS A 432 17.33 6.60 -10.19
C HIS A 432 18.25 6.70 -11.41
N ALA A 433 17.75 6.47 -12.63
CA ALA A 433 18.51 6.68 -13.86
C ALA A 433 18.74 8.17 -14.11
N ALA A 434 17.70 8.99 -14.00
CA ALA A 434 17.78 10.45 -14.14
C ALA A 434 18.78 11.06 -13.15
N ALA A 435 18.81 10.58 -11.89
CA ALA A 435 19.73 11.06 -10.87
C ALA A 435 21.23 10.78 -11.18
N ARG A 436 21.53 9.86 -12.09
CA ARG A 436 22.89 9.52 -12.56
C ARG A 436 23.33 10.30 -13.81
N VAL A 437 22.43 11.04 -14.45
CA VAL A 437 22.78 11.91 -15.56
C VAL A 437 23.48 13.15 -15.01
N ALA A 438 24.67 13.45 -15.53
CA ALA A 438 25.40 14.66 -15.19
C ALA A 438 24.76 15.85 -15.93
N PRO A 439 24.54 17.01 -15.28
CA PRO A 439 24.06 18.19 -15.98
C PRO A 439 25.08 18.66 -17.03
N SER A 440 24.65 18.83 -18.28
CA SER A 440 25.40 19.46 -19.36
C SER A 440 24.44 20.12 -20.34
N GLU A 441 24.95 21.04 -21.17
CA GLU A 441 24.16 21.71 -22.22
C GLU A 441 23.66 20.71 -23.28
N ASP A 442 24.43 19.65 -23.57
CA ASP A 442 24.09 18.63 -24.57
C ASP A 442 22.76 17.90 -24.29
N VAL A 443 22.41 17.77 -23.01
CA VAL A 443 21.15 17.14 -22.55
C VAL A 443 20.17 18.17 -21.97
N GLY A 444 20.40 19.46 -22.22
CA GLY A 444 19.61 20.58 -21.70
C GLY A 444 18.13 20.51 -22.10
N ASP A 445 17.84 20.08 -23.33
CA ASP A 445 16.47 19.92 -23.82
C ASP A 445 15.64 18.91 -23.02
N ALA A 446 16.30 17.94 -22.37
CA ALA A 446 15.65 16.94 -21.51
C ALA A 446 15.61 17.33 -20.03
N ALA A 447 16.14 18.51 -19.66
CA ALA A 447 16.31 18.91 -18.26
C ALA A 447 14.99 18.90 -17.48
N ASP A 448 13.90 19.38 -18.09
CA ASP A 448 12.59 19.46 -17.44
C ASP A 448 12.10 18.08 -16.98
N ASP A 449 12.09 17.09 -17.87
CA ASP A 449 11.65 15.73 -17.54
C ASP A 449 12.63 14.97 -16.64
N LEU A 450 13.94 15.23 -16.77
CA LEU A 450 14.96 14.69 -15.85
C LEU A 450 14.74 15.20 -14.42
N ILE A 451 14.47 16.50 -14.26
CA ILE A 451 14.17 17.14 -12.98
C ILE A 451 12.88 16.57 -12.40
N VAL A 452 11.80 16.48 -13.17
CA VAL A 452 10.53 15.89 -12.74
C VAL A 452 10.73 14.44 -12.30
N SER A 453 11.48 13.65 -13.08
CA SER A 453 11.81 12.27 -12.75
C SER A 453 12.56 12.15 -11.43
N MET A 454 13.63 12.92 -11.22
CA MET A 454 14.38 12.93 -9.96
C MET A 454 13.49 13.31 -8.77
N VAL A 455 12.72 14.39 -8.89
CA VAL A 455 11.85 14.89 -7.81
C VAL A 455 10.73 13.91 -7.50
N SER A 456 10.22 13.14 -8.46
CA SER A 456 9.16 12.16 -8.25
C SER A 456 9.52 11.05 -7.25
N ALA A 457 10.82 10.78 -7.04
CA ALA A 457 11.33 9.82 -6.06
C ALA A 457 12.20 10.46 -4.95
N GLY A 458 12.20 11.79 -4.83
CA GLY A 458 12.86 12.50 -3.74
C GLY A 458 14.36 12.76 -3.95
N PHE A 459 14.86 12.68 -5.19
CA PHE A 459 16.23 13.07 -5.53
C PHE A 459 16.38 14.59 -5.70
N ASP A 460 15.81 15.37 -4.77
CA ASP A 460 15.77 16.84 -4.84
C ASP A 460 17.17 17.48 -4.82
N THR A 461 18.11 16.88 -4.09
CA THR A 461 19.52 17.30 -4.06
C THR A 461 20.24 17.02 -5.39
N SER A 462 19.90 15.91 -6.08
CA SER A 462 20.44 15.64 -7.41
C SER A 462 19.83 16.57 -8.46
N ALA A 463 18.53 16.82 -8.36
CA ALA A 463 17.83 17.76 -9.23
C ALA A 463 18.41 19.17 -9.10
N ALA A 464 18.72 19.63 -7.88
CA ALA A 464 19.28 20.97 -7.64
C ALA A 464 20.58 21.26 -8.43
N ARG A 465 21.35 20.24 -8.83
CA ARG A 465 22.55 20.39 -9.67
C ARG A 465 22.25 20.95 -11.07
N TRP A 466 21.01 20.85 -11.52
CA TRP A 466 20.56 21.32 -12.84
C TRP A 466 20.21 22.81 -12.89
N THR A 467 20.32 23.53 -11.76
CA THR A 467 19.97 24.96 -11.66
C THR A 467 20.69 25.83 -12.70
N GLY A 468 21.93 25.50 -13.06
CA GLY A 468 22.72 26.27 -14.05
C GLY A 468 22.53 25.84 -15.50
N ILE A 469 21.77 24.78 -15.77
CA ILE A 469 21.48 24.26 -17.12
C ILE A 469 20.06 24.60 -17.55
N VAL A 470 19.12 24.57 -16.60
CA VAL A 470 17.71 24.78 -16.90
C VAL A 470 17.41 26.24 -17.26
N SER A 471 16.65 26.44 -18.33
CA SER A 471 16.21 27.76 -18.76
C SER A 471 15.28 28.39 -17.73
N GLU A 472 15.50 29.66 -17.40
CA GLU A 472 14.57 30.43 -16.57
C GLU A 472 13.18 30.44 -17.21
N GLY A 473 12.14 30.23 -16.41
CA GLY A 473 10.77 30.12 -16.89
C GLY A 473 10.40 28.77 -17.53
N SER A 474 11.29 27.76 -17.54
CA SER A 474 10.90 26.39 -17.94
C SER A 474 10.17 25.62 -16.83
N LEU A 475 9.62 24.46 -17.15
CA LEU A 475 9.00 23.58 -16.15
C LEU A 475 10.02 23.06 -15.14
N GLY A 476 11.22 22.70 -15.60
CA GLY A 476 12.31 22.25 -14.75
C GLY A 476 12.73 23.35 -13.77
N TRP A 477 12.81 24.60 -14.23
CA TRP A 477 13.08 25.74 -13.36
C TRP A 477 12.00 25.90 -12.28
N ALA A 478 10.72 25.85 -12.67
CA ALA A 478 9.59 25.98 -11.74
C ALA A 478 9.58 24.84 -10.69
N VAL A 479 9.88 23.62 -11.11
CA VAL A 479 10.00 22.46 -10.22
C VAL A 479 11.18 22.63 -9.26
N LEU A 480 12.35 23.09 -9.73
CA LEU A 480 13.50 23.36 -8.86
C LEU A 480 13.25 24.50 -7.88
N ALA A 481 12.52 25.54 -8.30
CA ALA A 481 12.12 26.66 -7.45
C ALA A 481 11.30 26.21 -6.23
N LEU A 482 10.61 25.07 -6.33
CA LEU A 482 9.83 24.45 -5.25
C LEU A 482 10.60 23.34 -4.52
N ALA A 483 11.21 22.43 -5.27
CA ALA A 483 11.81 21.20 -4.76
C ALA A 483 13.14 21.41 -4.03
N SER A 484 13.97 22.35 -4.52
CA SER A 484 15.35 22.49 -4.06
C SER A 484 15.43 22.82 -2.56
N PRO A 485 16.22 22.08 -1.76
CA PRO A 485 16.47 22.43 -0.36
C PRO A 485 17.12 23.80 -0.22
N GLY A 486 16.75 24.58 0.80
CA GLY A 486 17.45 25.82 1.15
C GLY A 486 17.43 26.94 0.10
N ARG A 487 16.57 26.87 -0.92
CA ARG A 487 16.45 27.90 -1.96
C ARG A 487 16.18 29.29 -1.36
N SER A 488 16.92 30.30 -1.82
CA SER A 488 16.70 31.71 -1.49
C SER A 488 15.33 32.22 -1.95
N PRO A 489 14.79 33.28 -1.33
CA PRO A 489 13.60 33.94 -1.85
C PRO A 489 13.78 34.41 -3.29
N LEU A 490 12.70 34.35 -4.07
CA LEU A 490 12.62 34.75 -5.48
C LEU A 490 11.84 36.07 -5.61
N GLY A 491 12.16 36.85 -6.64
CA GLY A 491 11.40 38.04 -7.03
C GLY A 491 10.20 37.71 -7.92
N SER A 492 9.25 38.64 -8.04
CA SER A 492 8.07 38.49 -8.89
C SER A 492 8.44 38.28 -10.37
N SER A 493 9.44 38.99 -10.88
CA SER A 493 9.88 38.89 -12.29
C SER A 493 10.38 37.50 -12.66
N GLU A 494 11.13 36.85 -11.76
CA GLU A 494 11.65 35.49 -11.99
C GLU A 494 10.47 34.52 -12.09
N VAL A 495 9.45 34.69 -11.24
CA VAL A 495 8.25 33.83 -11.23
C VAL A 495 7.35 34.06 -12.44
N SER A 496 7.14 35.31 -12.84
CA SER A 496 6.31 35.63 -14.01
C SER A 496 6.89 35.13 -15.32
N SER A 497 8.21 34.90 -15.41
CA SER A 497 8.84 34.31 -16.61
C SER A 497 8.28 32.93 -16.98
N PHE A 498 7.77 32.19 -15.99
CA PHE A 498 7.13 30.89 -16.21
C PHE A 498 5.72 31.01 -16.82
N PHE A 499 5.04 32.15 -16.65
CA PHE A 499 3.64 32.29 -17.04
C PHE A 499 3.45 32.16 -18.56
N ASP A 500 4.38 32.71 -19.34
CA ASP A 500 4.33 32.66 -20.80
C ASP A 500 4.60 31.25 -21.35
N ASN A 501 5.28 30.39 -20.58
CA ASN A 501 5.60 29.01 -20.94
C ASN A 501 4.60 27.99 -20.35
N ASP A 502 3.54 28.45 -19.69
CA ASP A 502 2.54 27.58 -19.08
C ASP A 502 1.42 27.23 -20.05
N GLU A 503 1.54 26.04 -20.66
CA GLU A 503 0.52 25.48 -21.57
C GLU A 503 -0.67 24.82 -20.85
N SER A 504 -0.72 24.84 -19.52
CA SER A 504 -1.80 24.20 -18.76
C SER A 504 -3.11 24.99 -18.83
N ALA A 505 -4.23 24.28 -18.72
CA ALA A 505 -5.55 24.90 -18.78
C ALA A 505 -5.73 25.99 -17.71
N ASN A 506 -6.01 27.22 -18.15
CA ASN A 506 -6.15 28.42 -17.30
C ASN A 506 -4.90 28.73 -16.45
N ALA A 507 -3.69 28.51 -17.00
CA ALA A 507 -2.41 28.79 -16.32
C ALA A 507 -2.33 28.12 -14.93
N ARG A 508 -2.82 26.87 -14.83
CA ARG A 508 -2.94 26.16 -13.56
C ARG A 508 -1.57 25.86 -12.95
N LYS A 509 -0.57 25.50 -13.75
CA LYS A 509 0.79 25.26 -13.25
C LYS A 509 1.39 26.53 -12.68
N SER A 510 1.17 27.68 -13.32
CA SER A 510 1.58 29.00 -12.82
C SER A 510 0.88 29.33 -11.50
N ALA A 511 -0.42 29.11 -11.42
CA ALA A 511 -1.18 29.33 -10.19
C ALA A 511 -0.71 28.42 -9.04
N PHE A 512 -0.35 27.16 -9.32
CA PHE A 512 0.24 26.25 -8.35
C PHE A 512 1.67 26.60 -7.98
N LEU A 513 2.48 27.12 -8.91
CA LEU A 513 3.81 27.63 -8.64
C LEU A 513 3.74 28.78 -7.63
N VAL A 514 2.90 29.78 -7.89
CA VAL A 514 2.70 30.93 -6.97
C VAL A 514 2.19 30.45 -5.62
N ALA A 515 1.21 29.56 -5.59
CA ALA A 515 0.68 28.99 -4.33
C ALA A 515 1.74 28.21 -3.54
N GLY A 516 2.55 27.39 -4.22
CA GLY A 516 3.62 26.60 -3.64
C GLY A 516 4.73 27.48 -3.08
N LEU A 517 5.21 28.46 -3.85
CA LEU A 517 6.24 29.41 -3.43
C LEU A 517 5.78 30.24 -2.23
N ALA A 518 4.54 30.75 -2.27
CA ALA A 518 3.94 31.47 -1.15
C ALA A 518 3.82 30.59 0.10
N GLY A 519 3.38 29.33 -0.06
CA GLY A 519 3.26 28.38 1.05
C GLY A 519 4.61 28.03 1.66
N LEU A 520 5.64 27.87 0.84
CA LEU A 520 7.02 27.63 1.25
C LEU A 520 7.72 28.88 1.82
N ASN A 521 7.06 30.04 1.75
CA ASN A 521 7.64 31.34 2.13
C ASN A 521 8.90 31.69 1.32
N ARG A 522 8.84 31.47 0.00
CA ARG A 522 9.92 31.74 -0.97
C ARG A 522 9.69 32.98 -1.83
N ILE A 523 8.58 33.67 -1.63
CA ILE A 523 8.29 34.97 -2.24
C ILE A 523 7.73 35.88 -1.15
N SER A 524 7.91 37.19 -1.31
CA SER A 524 7.37 38.16 -0.35
C SER A 524 5.84 38.18 -0.40
N THR A 525 5.21 38.76 0.62
CA THR A 525 3.74 38.94 0.62
C THR A 525 3.29 39.89 -0.50
N ALA A 526 4.08 40.92 -0.80
CA ALA A 526 3.80 41.86 -1.89
C ALA A 526 3.89 41.16 -3.26
N ASP A 527 4.95 40.39 -3.49
CA ASP A 527 5.11 39.63 -4.75
C ASP A 527 4.01 38.60 -4.91
N ARG A 528 3.66 37.89 -3.84
CA ARG A 528 2.53 36.94 -3.85
C ARG A 528 1.24 37.62 -4.30
N ASP A 529 0.94 38.78 -3.73
CA ASP A 529 -0.33 39.46 -4.01
C ASP A 529 -0.36 40.01 -5.45
N SER A 530 0.76 40.55 -5.94
CA SER A 530 0.92 40.96 -7.35
C SER A 530 0.75 39.78 -8.32
N LEU A 531 1.50 38.70 -8.12
CA LEU A 531 1.44 37.51 -8.98
C LEU A 531 0.05 36.84 -8.95
N ALA A 532 -0.62 36.89 -7.79
CA ALA A 532 -1.98 36.37 -7.66
C ALA A 532 -3.00 37.23 -8.41
N GLU A 533 -2.81 38.55 -8.43
CA GLU A 533 -3.63 39.48 -9.22
C GLU A 533 -3.45 39.25 -10.72
N ASP A 534 -2.21 39.10 -11.20
CA ASP A 534 -1.89 38.82 -12.60
C ASP A 534 -2.56 37.53 -13.11
N LEU A 535 -2.60 36.50 -12.27
CA LEU A 535 -3.25 35.22 -12.58
C LEU A 535 -4.76 35.19 -12.25
N GLY A 536 -5.32 36.27 -11.69
CA GLY A 536 -6.73 36.33 -11.26
C GLY A 536 -7.09 35.33 -10.15
N ILE A 537 -6.13 34.89 -9.34
CA ILE A 537 -6.33 33.91 -8.27
C ILE A 537 -6.39 34.56 -6.88
N ARG A 538 -6.99 33.88 -5.92
CA ARG A 538 -7.08 34.35 -4.53
C ARG A 538 -6.62 33.29 -3.54
N LEU A 539 -5.39 33.44 -3.04
CA LEU A 539 -4.76 32.54 -2.06
C LEU A 539 -5.23 32.78 -0.61
N GLY A 540 -5.75 33.97 -0.31
CA GLY A 540 -6.35 34.29 0.99
C GLY A 540 -7.76 33.71 1.17
N GLY A 541 -8.27 33.79 2.40
CA GLY A 541 -9.63 33.38 2.76
C GLY A 541 -9.68 32.21 3.75
N GLU A 542 -10.73 32.17 4.56
CA GLU A 542 -10.87 31.15 5.60
C GLU A 542 -12.10 30.25 5.38
N THR A 543 -11.84 28.96 5.36
CA THR A 543 -12.84 27.91 5.56
C THR A 543 -12.60 27.21 6.91
N ARG A 544 -13.58 26.40 7.35
CA ARG A 544 -13.43 25.56 8.54
C ARG A 544 -12.19 24.66 8.46
N TRP A 545 -11.90 24.11 7.27
CA TRP A 545 -10.72 23.28 7.04
C TRP A 545 -9.42 24.09 7.11
N THR A 546 -9.35 25.28 6.47
CA THR A 546 -8.13 26.11 6.53
C THR A 546 -7.80 26.59 7.96
N ARG A 547 -8.83 26.85 8.79
CA ARG A 547 -8.63 27.17 10.21
C ARG A 547 -8.11 25.97 10.99
N ALA A 548 -8.68 24.79 10.75
CA ALA A 548 -8.24 23.56 11.41
C ALA A 548 -6.78 23.21 11.08
N ILE A 549 -6.39 23.24 9.81
CA ILE A 549 -5.03 22.89 9.40
C ILE A 549 -4.00 23.92 9.87
N ARG A 550 -4.35 25.21 9.87
CA ARG A 550 -3.48 26.27 10.41
C ARG A 550 -3.30 26.15 11.91
N ALA A 551 -4.38 25.88 12.66
CA ALA A 551 -4.31 25.68 14.11
C ALA A 551 -3.48 24.44 14.47
N ALA A 552 -3.62 23.34 13.71
CA ALA A 552 -2.79 22.15 13.89
C ALA A 552 -1.30 22.46 13.66
N ALA A 553 -0.99 23.21 12.59
CA ALA A 553 0.37 23.60 12.26
C ALA A 553 0.99 24.52 13.31
N SER A 554 0.26 25.54 13.79
CA SER A 554 0.77 26.46 14.83
C SER A 554 1.02 25.78 16.17
N GLN A 555 0.39 24.62 16.42
CA GLN A 555 0.64 23.78 17.59
C GLN A 555 1.77 22.76 17.38
N GLY A 556 2.39 22.72 16.19
CA GLY A 556 3.41 21.73 15.85
C GLY A 556 2.87 20.30 15.74
N ASN A 557 1.56 20.12 15.53
CA ASN A 557 0.91 18.81 15.46
C ASN A 557 1.04 18.23 14.04
N ASP A 558 2.23 17.74 13.70
CA ASP A 558 2.59 17.30 12.35
C ASP A 558 1.78 16.10 11.84
N GLY A 559 1.38 15.20 12.74
CA GLY A 559 0.48 14.10 12.43
C GLY A 559 -0.95 14.59 12.10
N LEU A 560 -1.50 15.52 12.88
CA LEU A 560 -2.81 16.09 12.56
C LEU A 560 -2.77 16.90 11.26
N VAL A 561 -1.70 17.67 11.01
CA VAL A 561 -1.51 18.36 9.74
C VAL A 561 -1.54 17.36 8.59
N THR A 562 -0.80 16.25 8.69
CA THR A 562 -0.78 15.21 7.65
C THR A 562 -2.16 14.60 7.39
N LEU A 563 -2.97 14.33 8.43
CA LEU A 563 -4.37 13.88 8.27
C LEU A 563 -5.25 14.92 7.57
N LEU A 564 -5.10 16.19 7.94
CA LEU A 564 -5.88 17.30 7.36
C LEU A 564 -5.46 17.60 5.92
N VAL A 565 -4.18 17.43 5.58
CA VAL A 565 -3.67 17.47 4.21
C VAL A 565 -4.34 16.39 3.38
N ALA A 566 -4.30 15.12 3.83
CA ALA A 566 -4.96 14.03 3.13
C ALA A 566 -6.47 14.26 2.94
N MET A 567 -7.15 14.81 3.94
CA MET A 567 -8.55 15.18 3.84
C MET A 567 -8.81 16.31 2.83
N GLY A 568 -7.92 17.30 2.78
CA GLY A 568 -8.07 18.48 1.92
C GLY A 568 -7.64 18.24 0.47
N MET A 569 -6.85 17.20 0.22
CA MET A 569 -6.29 16.82 -1.09
C MET A 569 -7.03 15.65 -1.75
N GLN A 570 -8.31 15.47 -1.40
CA GLN A 570 -9.11 14.40 -1.98
C GLN A 570 -9.55 14.76 -3.41
N GLY A 571 -9.38 13.84 -4.34
CA GLY A 571 -9.70 14.01 -5.75
C GLY A 571 -9.11 12.91 -6.63
N ASP A 572 -9.49 12.92 -7.91
CA ASP A 572 -8.96 11.99 -8.91
C ASP A 572 -7.70 12.51 -9.60
N ASP A 573 -7.60 13.82 -9.76
CA ASP A 573 -6.46 14.50 -10.36
C ASP A 573 -6.30 15.92 -9.79
N TRP A 574 -5.28 16.64 -10.26
CA TRP A 574 -4.95 17.98 -9.79
C TRP A 574 -5.98 19.06 -10.15
N SER A 575 -6.94 18.77 -11.05
CA SER A 575 -8.06 19.69 -11.33
C SER A 575 -9.04 19.82 -10.18
N ALA A 576 -9.08 18.84 -9.27
CA ALA A 576 -9.87 18.88 -8.05
C ALA A 576 -9.29 19.86 -6.98
N MET A 577 -8.06 20.34 -7.18
CA MET A 577 -7.37 21.22 -6.25
C MET A 577 -7.38 22.67 -6.70
N THR A 578 -7.66 23.57 -5.76
CA THR A 578 -7.49 25.01 -5.97
C THR A 578 -6.10 25.48 -5.53
N PRO A 579 -5.54 26.55 -6.14
CA PRO A 579 -4.28 27.16 -5.69
C PRO A 579 -4.34 27.59 -4.21
N ARG A 580 -5.49 28.04 -3.74
CA ARG A 580 -5.72 28.37 -2.32
C ARG A 580 -5.53 27.15 -1.41
N GLN A 581 -6.10 26.00 -1.76
CA GLN A 581 -5.94 24.79 -0.96
C GLN A 581 -4.47 24.36 -0.93
N LEU A 582 -3.78 24.38 -2.08
CA LEU A 582 -2.36 24.05 -2.17
C LEU A 582 -1.51 24.97 -1.28
N PHE A 583 -1.74 26.28 -1.34
CA PHE A 583 -1.05 27.26 -0.48
C PHE A 583 -1.18 26.91 1.01
N HIS A 584 -2.38 26.56 1.48
CA HIS A 584 -2.61 26.20 2.88
C HIS A 584 -2.01 24.84 3.26
N VAL A 585 -2.05 23.85 2.36
CA VAL A 585 -1.37 22.55 2.56
C VAL A 585 0.13 22.76 2.75
N VAL A 586 0.76 23.45 1.80
CA VAL A 586 2.22 23.64 1.76
C VAL A 586 2.68 24.47 2.96
N SER A 587 1.95 25.55 3.28
CA SER A 587 2.24 26.39 4.44
C SER A 587 2.12 25.62 5.76
N ALA A 588 1.06 24.84 5.93
CA ALA A 588 0.85 24.06 7.15
C ALA A 588 1.93 22.98 7.36
N LEU A 589 2.28 22.25 6.30
CA LEU A 589 3.37 21.26 6.36
C LEU A 589 4.70 21.91 6.70
N ARG A 590 5.04 23.04 6.07
CA ARG A 590 6.28 23.79 6.38
C ARG A 590 6.32 24.22 7.85
N ILE A 591 5.24 24.81 8.36
CA ILE A 591 5.15 25.29 9.75
C ILE A 591 5.26 24.13 10.74
N ALA A 592 4.68 22.97 10.41
CA ALA A 592 4.76 21.75 11.23
C ALA A 592 6.09 20.99 11.10
N GLY A 593 7.11 21.55 10.44
CA GLY A 593 8.42 20.93 10.28
C GLY A 593 8.51 19.86 9.18
N ARG A 594 7.46 19.67 8.38
CA ARG A 594 7.38 18.71 7.26
C ARG A 594 7.76 19.36 5.95
N GLN A 595 8.93 20.01 5.94
CA GLN A 595 9.36 20.81 4.79
C GLN A 595 9.64 19.97 3.55
N ALA A 596 10.16 18.75 3.71
CA ALA A 596 10.40 17.86 2.57
C ALA A 596 9.09 17.54 1.86
N GLU A 597 8.06 17.11 2.61
CA GLU A 597 6.73 16.83 2.06
C GLU A 597 6.10 18.08 1.46
N ALA A 598 6.22 19.26 2.11
CA ALA A 598 5.72 20.52 1.57
C ALA A 598 6.31 20.84 0.19
N ARG A 599 7.63 20.70 0.03
CA ARG A 599 8.34 20.94 -1.24
C ARG A 599 7.92 19.93 -2.31
N MET A 600 7.91 18.65 -1.97
CA MET A 600 7.61 17.58 -2.91
C MET A 600 6.16 17.63 -3.40
N ILE A 601 5.20 17.94 -2.52
CA ILE A 601 3.79 18.14 -2.90
C ILE A 601 3.63 19.35 -3.82
N ALA A 602 4.29 20.47 -3.51
CA ALA A 602 4.23 21.66 -4.35
C ALA A 602 4.84 21.42 -5.74
N ALA A 603 6.01 20.79 -5.79
CA ALA A 603 6.68 20.43 -7.04
C ALA A 603 5.81 19.47 -7.88
N GLU A 604 5.26 18.43 -7.26
CA GLU A 604 4.35 17.50 -7.92
C GLU A 604 3.11 18.18 -8.50
N ALA A 605 2.57 19.20 -7.79
CA ALA A 605 1.43 19.97 -8.27
C ALA A 605 1.74 20.66 -9.60
N VAL A 606 2.90 21.33 -9.70
CA VAL A 606 3.31 22.01 -10.94
C VAL A 606 3.65 21.01 -12.05
N SER A 607 4.27 19.87 -11.72
CA SER A 607 4.60 18.85 -12.73
C SER A 607 3.38 18.16 -13.34
N ARG A 608 2.24 18.12 -12.66
CA ARG A 608 1.07 17.29 -13.02
C ARG A 608 -0.25 18.07 -13.20
N ALA A 609 -0.23 19.40 -13.12
CA ALA A 609 -1.43 20.26 -13.15
C ALA A 609 -2.11 20.35 -14.52
#